data_AF-A0A9D5EN68-F1
#
_entry.id   AF-A0A9D5EN68-F1
#
_cell.length_a   1.000
_cell.length_b   1.000
_cell.length_c   1.000
_cell.angle_alpha   90.00
_cell.angle_beta   90.00
_cell.angle_gamma   90.00
#
_symmetry.space_group_name_H-M   'P 1'
#
loop_
_entity.id
_entity.type
_entity.pdbx_description
1 polymer ?
#
loop_
_entity_poly.entity_id
_entity_poly.type
_entity_poly.pdbx_seq_one_letter_code
_entity_poly.pdbx_strand_id
1 'polypeptide(L)'
;MTVREAILKAVPVFVAQSQRDEYALRRKLVESGIPASLAAEIVEFVPLATARALLDGMGIQFADYYIRQTSQGRVIGQKALADEPLYREGLAMADEIVRMGQDTFMAIAGWSHEYQQINIAMNSGSKPGDLRCSPPVMIANNEDRREFDDTSSGTQQKEKGWWQFWK
;
A
#
# COMPACT_ATOMS: atom_id res chain seq x y z
N MET A 1 8.78 -20.04 -4.56
CA MET A 1 7.59 -19.50 -3.88
C MET A 1 6.94 -18.54 -4.84
N THR A 2 5.69 -18.80 -5.21
CA THR A 2 4.90 -17.86 -6.02
C THR A 2 4.42 -16.68 -5.18
N VAL A 3 4.00 -15.59 -5.82
CA VAL A 3 3.41 -14.43 -5.13
C VAL A 3 2.19 -14.87 -4.31
N ARG A 4 1.31 -15.66 -4.92
CA ARG A 4 0.13 -16.23 -4.28
C ARG A 4 0.45 -17.06 -3.04
N GLU A 5 1.41 -17.98 -3.14
CA GLU A 5 1.88 -18.79 -1.99
C GLU A 5 2.40 -17.91 -0.86
N ALA A 6 3.15 -16.86 -1.20
CA ALA A 6 3.70 -15.93 -0.21
C ALA A 6 2.60 -15.13 0.50
N ILE A 7 1.59 -14.65 -0.23
CA ILE A 7 0.42 -13.96 0.35
C ILE A 7 -0.33 -14.90 1.29
N LEU A 8 -0.66 -16.12 0.85
CA LEU A 8 -1.33 -17.11 1.70
C LEU A 8 -0.55 -17.41 2.98
N LYS A 9 0.79 -17.48 2.89
CA LYS A 9 1.67 -17.69 4.04
C LYS A 9 1.74 -16.47 4.96
N ALA A 10 1.54 -15.27 4.42
CA ALA A 10 1.55 -14.01 5.17
C ALA A 10 0.27 -13.77 5.98
N VAL A 11 -0.89 -14.26 5.50
CA VAL A 11 -2.19 -14.10 6.18
C VAL A 11 -2.15 -14.41 7.68
N PRO A 12 -1.74 -15.60 8.14
CA PRO A 12 -1.71 -15.90 9.58
C PRO A 12 -0.74 -14.99 10.36
N VAL A 13 0.30 -14.46 9.72
CA VAL A 13 1.25 -13.54 10.35
C VAL A 13 0.61 -12.17 10.58
N PHE A 14 -0.13 -11.65 9.60
CA PHE A 14 -0.90 -10.40 9.75
C PHE A 14 -1.94 -10.50 10.87
N VAL A 15 -2.62 -11.64 10.97
CA VAL A 15 -3.64 -11.88 12.01
C VAL A 15 -3.03 -11.98 13.40
N ALA A 16 -1.88 -12.67 13.53
CA ALA A 16 -1.22 -12.84 14.83
C ALA A 16 -0.57 -11.54 15.35
N GLN A 17 -0.23 -10.61 14.47
CA GLN A 17 0.47 -9.38 14.84
C GLN A 17 -0.51 -8.24 15.14
N SER A 18 -0.81 -8.02 16.42
CA SER A 18 -1.70 -6.94 16.87
C SER A 18 -1.03 -5.57 17.00
N GLN A 19 0.30 -5.55 17.19
CA GLN A 19 1.07 -4.32 17.31
C GLN A 19 1.46 -3.78 15.93
N ARG A 20 1.17 -2.49 15.69
CA ARG A 20 1.50 -1.76 14.44
C ARG A 20 3.00 -1.44 14.34
N ASP A 21 3.80 -2.50 14.27
CA ASP A 21 5.24 -2.44 14.03
C ASP A 21 5.54 -3.19 12.73
N GLU A 22 5.78 -2.42 11.65
CA GLU A 22 6.09 -2.97 10.33
C GLU A 22 7.40 -3.77 10.33
N TYR A 23 8.39 -3.39 11.16
CA TYR A 23 9.66 -4.09 11.22
C TYR A 23 9.50 -5.45 11.91
N ALA A 24 8.74 -5.50 13.01
CA ALA A 24 8.38 -6.77 13.66
C ALA A 24 7.58 -7.68 12.73
N LEU A 25 6.62 -7.13 11.98
CA LEU A 25 5.84 -7.86 11.00
C LEU A 25 6.72 -8.44 9.88
N ARG A 26 7.60 -7.63 9.28
CA ARG A 26 8.56 -8.07 8.25
C ARG A 26 9.44 -9.21 8.77
N ARG A 27 9.95 -9.09 10.00
CA ARG A 27 10.74 -10.15 10.62
C ARG A 27 9.96 -11.46 10.76
N LYS A 28 8.70 -11.40 11.20
CA LYS A 28 7.84 -12.58 11.35
C LYS A 28 7.51 -13.26 10.01
N LEU A 29 7.36 -12.48 8.94
CA LEU A 29 7.21 -13.00 7.58
C LEU A 29 8.49 -13.73 7.12
N VAL A 30 9.67 -13.20 7.46
CA VAL A 30 10.95 -13.88 7.16
C VAL A 30 11.12 -15.16 7.97
N GLU A 31 10.78 -15.13 9.26
CA GLU A 31 10.78 -16.31 10.14
C GLU A 31 9.80 -17.40 9.63
N SER A 32 8.72 -17.01 8.95
CA SER A 32 7.81 -17.95 8.30
C SER A 32 8.36 -18.48 6.96
N GLY A 33 9.56 -18.08 6.53
CA GLY A 33 10.23 -18.58 5.34
C GLY A 33 9.90 -17.83 4.05
N ILE A 34 9.37 -16.61 4.15
CA ILE A 34 9.23 -15.68 3.02
C ILE A 34 10.57 -14.95 2.82
N PRO A 35 11.12 -14.85 1.59
CA PRO A 35 12.34 -14.08 1.35
C PRO A 35 12.23 -12.64 1.84
N ALA A 36 13.31 -12.06 2.39
CA ALA A 36 13.29 -10.74 3.01
C ALA A 36 12.80 -9.61 2.09
N SER A 37 13.22 -9.61 0.82
CA SER A 37 12.75 -8.65 -0.18
C SER A 37 11.24 -8.78 -0.43
N LEU A 38 10.74 -10.01 -0.57
CA LEU A 38 9.32 -10.27 -0.78
C LEU A 38 8.47 -9.95 0.47
N ALA A 39 9.00 -10.20 1.67
CA ALA A 39 8.35 -9.84 2.92
C ALA A 39 8.18 -8.32 3.05
N ALA A 40 9.19 -7.54 2.67
CA ALA A 40 9.12 -6.09 2.62
C ALA A 40 8.00 -5.60 1.69
N GLU A 41 7.93 -6.14 0.49
CA GLU A 41 6.90 -5.77 -0.49
C GLU A 41 5.49 -6.23 -0.06
N ILE A 42 5.36 -7.40 0.58
CA ILE A 42 4.07 -7.88 1.11
C ILE A 42 3.49 -6.89 2.13
N VAL A 43 4.32 -6.38 3.04
CA VAL A 43 3.87 -5.41 4.06
C VAL A 43 3.38 -4.11 3.43
N GLU A 44 3.91 -3.74 2.26
CA GLU A 44 3.54 -2.50 1.56
C GLU A 44 2.28 -2.69 0.69
N PHE A 45 2.23 -3.74 -0.13
CA PHE A 45 1.22 -3.86 -1.19
C PHE A 45 0.02 -4.71 -0.82
N VAL A 46 0.15 -5.74 0.03
CA VAL A 46 -0.98 -6.62 0.36
C VAL A 46 -2.02 -5.88 1.20
N PRO A 47 -1.67 -5.13 2.27
CA PRO A 47 -2.62 -4.29 2.98
C PRO A 47 -3.27 -3.25 2.07
N LEU A 48 -2.50 -2.60 1.20
CA LEU A 48 -3.00 -1.60 0.25
C LEU A 48 -4.05 -2.21 -0.71
N ALA A 49 -3.75 -3.36 -1.32
CA ALA A 49 -4.67 -4.04 -2.22
C ALA A 49 -5.95 -4.48 -1.50
N THR A 50 -5.82 -5.06 -0.29
CA THR A 50 -6.94 -5.51 0.54
C THR A 50 -7.82 -4.32 0.96
N ALA A 51 -7.20 -3.21 1.35
CA ALA A 51 -7.89 -1.97 1.69
C ALA A 51 -8.68 -1.40 0.51
N ARG A 52 -8.09 -1.37 -0.68
CA ARG A 52 -8.79 -0.87 -1.87
C ARG A 52 -9.92 -1.80 -2.32
N ALA A 53 -9.76 -3.11 -2.17
CA ALA A 53 -10.87 -4.05 -2.37
C ALA A 53 -12.02 -3.79 -1.38
N LEU A 54 -11.71 -3.55 -0.10
CA LEU A 54 -12.71 -3.23 0.93
C LEU A 54 -13.50 -1.96 0.61
N LEU A 55 -12.81 -0.96 0.05
CA LEU A 55 -13.34 0.38 -0.21
C LEU A 55 -13.92 0.54 -1.62
N ASP A 56 -13.85 -0.51 -2.44
CA ASP A 56 -14.36 -0.50 -3.80
C ASP A 56 -15.88 -0.24 -3.81
N GLY A 57 -16.35 0.50 -4.82
CA GLY A 57 -17.76 0.90 -4.93
C GLY A 57 -18.22 2.00 -3.96
N MET A 58 -17.38 2.47 -3.02
CA MET A 58 -17.75 3.56 -2.11
C MET A 58 -17.65 4.96 -2.75
N GLY A 59 -17.15 5.06 -3.99
CA GLY A 59 -16.98 6.34 -4.70
C GLY A 59 -15.74 7.13 -4.31
N ILE A 60 -14.86 6.57 -3.48
CA ILE A 60 -13.56 7.15 -3.14
C ILE A 60 -12.67 7.19 -4.39
N GLN A 61 -11.95 8.29 -4.59
CA GLN A 61 -11.03 8.43 -5.71
C GLN A 61 -9.60 8.12 -5.30
N PHE A 62 -9.02 7.08 -5.89
CA PHE A 62 -7.65 6.66 -5.64
C PHE A 62 -6.75 6.99 -6.83
N ALA A 63 -5.51 7.35 -6.57
CA ALA A 63 -4.48 7.32 -7.59
C ALA A 63 -4.19 5.87 -8.03
N ASP A 64 -3.97 5.65 -9.32
CA ASP A 64 -3.67 4.35 -9.95
C ASP A 64 -2.17 4.01 -9.96
N TYR A 65 -1.33 4.90 -9.42
CA TYR A 65 0.11 4.74 -9.29
C TYR A 65 0.58 4.95 -7.85
N TYR A 66 1.80 4.52 -7.57
CA TYR A 66 2.52 4.80 -6.33
C TYR A 66 3.83 5.54 -6.61
N ILE A 67 4.32 6.25 -5.61
CA ILE A 67 5.57 7.01 -5.65
C ILE A 67 6.61 6.27 -4.81
N ARG A 68 7.83 6.13 -5.33
CA ARG A 68 8.98 5.66 -4.56
C ARG A 68 9.88 6.80 -4.19
N GLN A 69 10.30 6.82 -2.94
CA GLN A 69 11.09 7.89 -2.36
C GLN A 69 12.23 7.32 -1.51
N THR A 70 13.39 7.96 -1.49
CA THR A 70 14.46 7.62 -0.55
C THR A 70 14.04 7.96 0.88
N SER A 71 14.75 7.40 1.87
CA SER A 71 14.58 7.79 3.28
C SER A 71 14.86 9.27 3.56
N GLN A 72 15.57 9.96 2.67
CA GLN A 72 15.84 11.40 2.74
C GLN A 72 14.76 12.25 2.05
N GLY A 73 13.72 11.62 1.51
CA GLY A 73 12.64 12.32 0.85
C GLY A 73 12.88 12.65 -0.64
N ARG A 74 13.90 12.08 -1.28
CA ARG A 74 14.08 12.26 -2.74
C ARG A 74 13.18 11.29 -3.49
N VAL A 75 12.32 11.80 -4.37
CA VAL A 75 11.52 10.94 -5.28
C VAL A 75 12.45 10.26 -6.28
N ILE A 76 12.35 8.93 -6.36
CA ILE A 76 13.09 8.07 -7.28
C ILE A 76 12.30 7.91 -8.58
N GLY A 77 10.98 7.76 -8.45
CA GLY A 77 10.07 7.69 -9.58
C GLY A 77 8.67 7.25 -9.14
N GLN A 78 7.83 6.97 -10.13
CA GLN A 78 6.47 6.47 -9.93
C GLN A 78 6.23 5.23 -10.79
N LYS A 79 5.24 4.43 -10.41
CA LYS A 79 4.84 3.25 -11.18
C LYS A 79 3.36 2.94 -10.99
N ALA A 80 2.71 2.44 -12.03
CA ALA A 80 1.33 2.00 -11.95
C ALA A 80 1.20 0.85 -10.93
N LEU A 81 0.17 0.90 -10.08
CA LEU A 81 -0.12 -0.16 -9.11
C LEU A 81 -0.48 -1.47 -9.82
N ALA A 82 -1.12 -1.39 -10.99
CA ALA A 82 -1.48 -2.56 -11.80
C ALA A 82 -0.25 -3.35 -12.31
N ASP A 83 0.92 -2.71 -12.38
CA ASP A 83 2.18 -3.33 -12.81
C ASP A 83 2.93 -4.01 -11.65
N GLU A 84 2.51 -3.80 -10.41
CA GLU A 84 3.12 -4.42 -9.23
C GLU A 84 2.50 -5.81 -8.97
N PRO A 85 3.26 -6.91 -9.12
CA PRO A 85 2.71 -8.27 -9.02
C PRO A 85 2.02 -8.56 -7.69
N LEU A 86 2.56 -8.07 -6.57
CA LEU A 86 1.98 -8.28 -5.25
C LEU A 86 0.66 -7.53 -5.05
N TYR A 87 0.56 -6.31 -5.57
CA TYR A 87 -0.69 -5.55 -5.52
C TYR A 87 -1.77 -6.23 -6.35
N ARG A 88 -1.45 -6.63 -7.59
CA ARG A 88 -2.40 -7.31 -8.49
C ARG A 88 -2.88 -8.63 -7.92
N GLU A 89 -1.97 -9.48 -7.43
CA GLU A 89 -2.35 -10.77 -6.83
C GLU A 89 -3.13 -10.55 -5.52
N GLY A 90 -2.72 -9.60 -4.68
CA GLY A 90 -3.45 -9.26 -3.45
C GLY A 90 -4.88 -8.81 -3.73
N LEU A 91 -5.09 -8.01 -4.79
CA LEU A 91 -6.41 -7.57 -5.22
C LEU A 91 -7.25 -8.74 -5.74
N ALA A 92 -6.66 -9.60 -6.57
CA ALA A 92 -7.31 -10.80 -7.10
C ALA A 92 -7.67 -11.83 -5.99
N MET A 93 -6.92 -11.83 -4.89
CA MET A 93 -7.15 -12.69 -3.73
C MET A 93 -8.13 -12.12 -2.71
N ALA A 94 -8.63 -10.90 -2.87
CA ALA A 94 -9.46 -10.24 -1.86
C ALA A 94 -10.66 -11.09 -1.44
N ASP A 95 -11.43 -11.62 -2.40
CA ASP A 95 -12.59 -12.48 -2.13
C ASP A 95 -12.21 -13.78 -1.39
N GLU A 96 -11.03 -14.33 -1.68
CA GLU A 96 -10.54 -15.53 -1.01
C GLU A 96 -10.15 -15.24 0.44
N ILE A 97 -9.49 -14.11 0.68
CA ILE A 97 -9.14 -13.65 2.03
C ILE A 97 -10.41 -13.36 2.84
N VAL A 98 -11.44 -12.76 2.24
CA VAL A 98 -12.75 -12.58 2.89
C VAL A 98 -13.36 -13.92 3.30
N ARG A 99 -13.29 -14.94 2.43
CA ARG A 99 -13.78 -16.30 2.74
C ARG A 99 -13.01 -16.98 3.88
N MET A 100 -11.78 -16.56 4.19
CA MET A 100 -11.05 -17.03 5.38
C MET A 100 -11.58 -16.42 6.68
N GLY A 101 -12.34 -15.33 6.59
CA GLY A 101 -12.99 -14.67 7.73
C GLY A 101 -12.93 -13.16 7.60
N GLN A 102 -14.03 -12.48 7.98
CA GLN A 102 -14.08 -11.02 7.98
C GLN A 102 -12.99 -10.41 8.87
N ASP A 103 -12.76 -10.96 10.07
CA ASP A 103 -11.71 -10.48 10.98
C ASP A 103 -10.31 -10.63 10.37
N THR A 104 -10.07 -11.69 9.61
CA THR A 104 -8.82 -11.90 8.86
C THR A 104 -8.62 -10.83 7.79
N PHE A 105 -9.66 -10.56 7.01
CA PHE A 105 -9.64 -9.52 5.99
C PHE A 105 -9.40 -8.13 6.60
N MET A 106 -10.10 -7.81 7.68
CA MET A 106 -9.94 -6.54 8.41
C MET A 106 -8.57 -6.41 9.08
N ALA A 107 -8.01 -7.51 9.60
CA ALA A 107 -6.67 -7.51 10.16
C ALA A 107 -5.64 -7.05 9.11
N ILE A 108 -5.71 -7.60 7.88
CA ILE A 108 -4.81 -7.25 6.78
C ILE A 108 -5.08 -5.82 6.28
N ALA A 109 -6.33 -5.48 5.94
CA ALA A 109 -6.70 -4.15 5.45
C ALA A 109 -6.30 -3.05 6.45
N GLY A 110 -6.42 -3.32 7.76
CA GLY A 110 -6.05 -2.40 8.82
C GLY A 110 -4.57 -1.99 8.81
N TRP A 111 -3.68 -2.77 8.20
CA TRP A 111 -2.26 -2.40 8.05
C TRP A 111 -2.01 -1.33 6.98
N SER A 112 -3.01 -1.05 6.13
CA SER A 112 -2.89 0.02 5.13
C SER A 112 -3.02 1.39 5.78
N HIS A 113 -1.99 2.23 5.61
CA HIS A 113 -2.06 3.66 5.98
C HIS A 113 -3.20 4.36 5.25
N GLU A 114 -3.47 4.02 3.98
CA GLU A 114 -4.57 4.58 3.20
C GLU A 114 -5.93 4.27 3.83
N TYR A 115 -6.17 3.01 4.23
CA TYR A 115 -7.39 2.62 4.94
C TYR A 115 -7.54 3.37 6.27
N GLN A 116 -6.46 3.50 7.04
CA GLN A 116 -6.49 4.20 8.33
C GLN A 116 -6.88 5.67 8.16
N GLN A 117 -6.30 6.37 7.19
CA GLN A 117 -6.64 7.78 6.94
C GLN A 117 -8.08 7.94 6.46
N ILE A 118 -8.55 7.06 5.58
CA ILE A 118 -9.94 7.06 5.11
C ILE A 118 -10.90 6.81 6.27
N ASN A 119 -10.61 5.83 7.11
CA ASN A 119 -11.41 5.54 8.30
C ASN A 119 -11.44 6.74 9.27
N ILE A 120 -10.31 7.43 9.48
CA ILE A 120 -10.27 8.67 10.28
C ILE A 120 -11.15 9.76 9.66
N ALA A 121 -11.05 9.97 8.34
CA ALA A 121 -11.82 11.00 7.63
C ALA A 121 -13.33 10.72 7.67
N MET A 122 -13.74 9.47 7.47
CA MET A 122 -15.13 9.02 7.56
C MET A 122 -15.69 9.18 8.98
N ASN A 123 -14.93 8.77 10.00
CA ASN A 123 -15.34 8.95 11.40
C ASN A 123 -15.41 10.43 11.80
N SER A 124 -14.74 11.32 11.06
CA SER A 124 -14.83 12.78 11.22
C SER A 124 -15.98 13.41 10.42
N GLY A 125 -16.85 12.62 9.79
CA GLY A 125 -18.04 13.08 9.07
C GLY A 125 -17.86 13.25 7.56
N SER A 126 -16.69 12.92 7.00
CA SER A 126 -16.49 12.97 5.54
C SER A 126 -17.32 11.90 4.85
N LYS A 127 -17.91 12.23 3.70
CA LYS A 127 -18.56 11.23 2.85
C LYS A 127 -17.51 10.56 1.95
N PRO A 128 -17.62 9.24 1.70
CA PRO A 128 -16.66 8.53 0.84
C PRO A 128 -16.47 9.16 -0.56
N GLY A 129 -17.55 9.57 -1.22
CA GLY A 129 -17.49 10.19 -2.56
C GLY A 129 -16.77 11.55 -2.63
N ASP A 130 -16.55 12.20 -1.48
CA ASP A 130 -15.81 13.46 -1.39
C ASP A 130 -14.30 13.23 -1.18
N LEU A 131 -13.88 11.99 -0.87
CA LEU A 131 -12.50 11.65 -0.57
C LEU A 131 -11.67 11.45 -1.84
N ARG A 132 -10.52 12.14 -1.90
CA ARG A 132 -9.51 12.00 -2.95
C ARG A 132 -8.18 11.65 -2.31
N CYS A 133 -7.69 10.46 -2.59
CA CYS A 133 -6.44 9.94 -2.05
C CYS A 133 -5.27 10.32 -2.96
N SER A 134 -4.22 10.88 -2.38
CA SER A 134 -2.93 11.02 -3.07
C SER A 134 -2.30 9.64 -3.34
N PRO A 135 -1.37 9.54 -4.30
CA PRO A 135 -0.59 8.32 -4.52
C PRO A 135 0.06 7.82 -3.23
N PRO A 136 0.03 6.51 -2.96
CA PRO A 136 0.81 5.93 -1.87
C PRO A 136 2.29 6.25 -2.06
N VAL A 137 2.94 6.72 -1.00
CA VAL A 137 4.38 6.99 -1.00
C VAL A 137 5.07 5.86 -0.26
N MET A 138 5.97 5.17 -0.95
CA MET A 138 6.68 4.01 -0.41
C MET A 138 8.18 4.31 -0.36
N ILE A 139 8.79 4.02 0.78
CA ILE A 139 10.23 4.22 0.95
C ILE A 139 10.98 3.12 0.19
N ALA A 140 11.86 3.50 -0.72
CA ALA A 140 12.74 2.57 -1.38
C ALA A 140 13.80 2.07 -0.39
N ASN A 141 14.00 0.76 -0.35
CA ASN A 141 15.15 0.18 0.33
C ASN A 141 16.35 0.16 -0.61
N ASN A 142 17.56 -0.01 -0.07
CA ASN A 142 18.79 -0.10 -0.87
C ASN A 142 18.81 -1.33 -1.80
N GLU A 143 17.86 -2.24 -1.62
CA GLU A 143 17.70 -3.47 -2.40
C GLU A 143 16.64 -3.33 -3.50
N ASP A 144 16.02 -2.16 -3.66
CA ASP A 144 14.98 -1.93 -4.67
C ASP A 144 15.62 -1.88 -6.05
N ARG A 145 15.56 -3.01 -6.76
CA ARG A 145 16.10 -3.16 -8.11
C ARG A 145 15.09 -2.85 -9.20
N ARG A 146 13.90 -2.36 -8.84
CA ARG A 146 12.86 -2.04 -9.84
C ARG A 146 13.32 -0.85 -10.66
N GLU A 147 13.09 -0.95 -11.97
CA GLU A 147 13.18 0.20 -12.85
C GLU A 147 11.97 1.08 -12.63
N PHE A 148 12.24 2.37 -12.41
CA PHE A 148 11.24 3.41 -12.32
C PHE A 148 11.42 4.35 -13.50
N ASP A 149 10.32 4.91 -13.97
CA ASP A 149 10.38 6.07 -14.86
C ASP A 149 11.13 7.15 -14.08
N ASP A 150 12.37 7.43 -14.48
CA ASP A 150 13.25 8.34 -13.77
C ASP A 150 12.70 9.76 -13.86
N THR A 151 11.85 10.12 -12.90
CA THR A 151 11.35 11.48 -12.75
C THR A 151 12.43 12.42 -12.22
N SER A 152 13.63 11.94 -11.88
CA SER A 152 14.70 12.76 -11.32
C SER A 152 15.50 13.53 -12.38
N SER A 153 15.37 13.18 -13.66
CA SER A 153 15.84 13.99 -14.80
C SER A 153 14.83 15.08 -15.22
N GLY A 154 13.56 14.94 -14.84
CA GLY A 154 12.54 15.95 -15.02
C GLY A 154 12.49 16.86 -13.81
N THR A 155 12.74 18.16 -14.00
CA THR A 155 12.43 19.20 -13.02
C THR A 155 11.02 18.94 -12.50
N GLN A 156 10.87 18.43 -11.28
CA GLN A 156 9.57 18.22 -10.65
C GLN A 156 8.90 19.59 -10.69
N GLN A 157 7.91 19.76 -11.59
CA GLN A 157 7.26 21.04 -11.78
C GLN A 157 6.65 21.34 -10.41
N LYS A 158 7.24 22.27 -9.66
CA LYS A 158 6.67 22.73 -8.40
C LYS A 158 5.29 23.23 -8.77
N GLU A 159 4.27 22.43 -8.46
CA GLU A 159 2.90 22.90 -8.56
C GLU A 159 2.87 24.20 -7.77
N LYS A 160 2.46 25.28 -8.45
CA LYS A 160 2.40 26.60 -7.82
C LYS A 160 1.52 26.43 -6.59
N GLY A 161 2.10 26.68 -5.42
CA GLY A 161 1.35 26.57 -4.18
C GLY A 161 0.05 27.37 -4.31
N TRP A 162 -1.06 26.77 -3.87
CA TRP A 162 -2.42 27.31 -4.01
C TRP A 162 -2.55 28.78 -3.55
N TRP A 163 -1.65 29.26 -2.69
CA TRP A 163 -1.53 30.67 -2.27
C TRP A 163 -1.13 31.65 -3.39
N GLN A 164 -0.56 31.19 -4.51
CA GLN A 164 -0.15 32.04 -5.64
C GLN A 164 -1.32 32.44 -6.56
N PHE A 165 -2.52 31.89 -6.37
CA PHE A 165 -3.72 32.24 -7.14
C PHE A 165 -4.53 33.40 -6.54
N TRP A 166 -4.13 33.93 -5.39
CA TRP A 166 -4.81 35.04 -4.68
C TRP A 166 -4.08 36.38 -4.83
N LYS A 167 -3.61 36.72 -6.04
CA LYS A 167 -3.04 38.04 -6.36
C LYS A 167 -3.88 38.78 -7.39
#